data_AF-A0A1V8SEX6-F1
#
_entry.id   AF-A0A1V8SEX6-F1
#
_cell.length_a   1.000
_cell.length_b   1.000
_cell.length_c   1.000
_cell.angle_alpha   90.00
_cell.angle_beta   90.00
_cell.angle_gamma   90.00
#
_symmetry.space_group_name_H-M   'P 1'
#
loop_
_entity.id
_entity.type
_entity.pdbx_description
1 polymer ?
#
loop_
_entity_poly.entity_id
_entity_poly.type
_entity_poly.pdbx_seq_one_letter_code
_entity_poly.pdbx_strand_id
1 'polypeptide(L)'
;MPSTLSQTTHHIRNILDPVISISGPSLPHSEVTSLTSLFTSMLIAPPPSLADLRSSRIHLAILDMIGVATRWPEEILNLAEKVAETWEFELEMGLKEIGWDAHRLDDWKGCESLGRREVLVRWLKEPNVLLSPARARRTGDLGFRPGDWWINALFALKAGIIDSADPKGGIVADAKGAYAVLMSGEDEIRGETAEEFTYRAREGDKGRYRLTAATVDSRQPVRILRSHNLRSFFSPVAGVRYEGLFRVTSWAVVHTKGTKQTNYDITFKRLPNEAAMDVVLSRPWAEEMDDYRLYKRMRRDARRQAAAEAAKRPDLVVSSDGTAEIG
;
A
#
# COMPACT_ATOMS: atom_id res chain seq x y z
N MET A 1 -15.64 -10.00 -20.40
CA MET A 1 -14.60 -11.03 -20.22
C MET A 1 -13.51 -10.61 -19.22
N PRO A 2 -12.85 -9.43 -19.31
CA PRO A 2 -11.74 -9.07 -18.41
C PRO A 2 -12.17 -8.93 -16.94
N SER A 3 -13.36 -8.35 -16.70
CA SER A 3 -13.91 -8.15 -15.36
C SER A 3 -14.13 -9.45 -14.60
N THR A 4 -14.50 -10.53 -15.30
CA THR A 4 -14.71 -11.85 -14.71
C THR A 4 -13.38 -12.46 -14.28
N LEU A 5 -12.34 -12.37 -15.13
CA LEU A 5 -11.01 -12.90 -14.80
C LEU A 5 -10.35 -12.13 -13.64
N SER A 6 -10.50 -10.80 -13.58
CA SER A 6 -10.02 -10.00 -12.44
C SER A 6 -10.75 -10.38 -11.15
N GLN A 7 -12.07 -10.60 -11.19
CA GLN A 7 -12.84 -11.07 -10.04
C GLN A 7 -12.39 -12.45 -9.57
N THR A 8 -12.19 -13.37 -10.52
CA THR A 8 -11.65 -14.70 -10.24
C THR A 8 -10.26 -14.64 -9.61
N THR A 9 -9.36 -13.84 -10.18
CA THR A 9 -8.01 -13.63 -9.63
C THR A 9 -8.06 -13.12 -8.20
N HIS A 10 -8.91 -12.12 -7.96
CA HIS A 10 -9.11 -11.55 -6.64
C HIS A 10 -9.63 -12.60 -5.64
N HIS A 11 -10.63 -13.39 -6.03
CA HIS A 11 -11.19 -14.46 -5.20
C HIS A 11 -10.14 -15.52 -4.86
N ILE A 12 -9.41 -16.02 -5.86
CA ILE A 12 -8.36 -17.03 -5.64
C ILE A 12 -7.30 -16.52 -4.66
N ARG A 13 -6.74 -15.33 -4.92
CA ARG A 13 -5.56 -14.84 -4.18
C ARG A 13 -5.88 -14.17 -2.85
N ASN A 14 -7.07 -13.59 -2.68
CA ASN A 14 -7.42 -12.81 -1.49
C ASN A 14 -8.50 -13.45 -0.62
N ILE A 15 -9.24 -14.43 -1.13
CA ILE A 15 -10.28 -15.14 -0.37
C ILE A 15 -9.88 -16.60 -0.14
N LEU A 16 -9.59 -17.34 -1.21
CA LEU A 16 -9.30 -18.77 -1.10
C LEU A 16 -7.91 -19.06 -0.53
N ASP A 17 -6.85 -18.43 -1.04
CA ASP A 17 -5.48 -18.67 -0.57
C ASP A 17 -5.30 -18.44 0.95
N PRO A 18 -5.84 -17.35 1.56
CA PRO A 18 -5.79 -17.19 3.01
C PRO A 18 -6.56 -18.26 3.78
N VAL A 19 -7.77 -18.65 3.31
CA VAL A 19 -8.59 -19.69 3.95
C VAL A 19 -7.85 -21.03 3.93
N ILE A 20 -7.30 -21.41 2.79
CA ILE A 20 -6.54 -22.65 2.61
C ILE A 20 -5.25 -22.62 3.46
N SER A 21 -4.58 -21.46 3.53
CA SER A 21 -3.37 -21.31 4.34
C SER A 21 -3.62 -21.52 5.83
N ILE A 22 -4.85 -21.29 6.31
CA ILE A 22 -5.24 -21.51 7.71
C ILE A 22 -5.83 -22.91 7.93
N SER A 23 -6.71 -23.35 7.03
CA SER A 23 -7.54 -24.56 7.19
C SER A 23 -6.98 -25.80 6.48
N GLY A 24 -5.88 -25.66 5.74
CA GLY A 24 -5.33 -26.71 4.89
C GLY A 24 -6.10 -26.89 3.58
N PRO A 25 -5.88 -27.99 2.83
CA PRO A 25 -6.43 -28.20 1.48
C PRO A 25 -7.94 -28.45 1.45
N SER A 26 -8.63 -28.37 2.58
CA SER A 26 -10.08 -28.60 2.65
C SER A 26 -10.82 -27.35 2.20
N LEU A 27 -11.35 -27.37 0.98
CA LEU A 27 -12.24 -26.35 0.44
C LEU A 27 -13.70 -26.82 0.47
N PRO A 28 -14.68 -25.90 0.58
CA PRO A 28 -16.08 -26.22 0.36
C PRO A 28 -16.29 -26.87 -1.02
N HIS A 29 -17.17 -27.87 -1.09
CA HIS A 29 -17.44 -28.59 -2.35
C HIS A 29 -17.87 -27.67 -3.51
N SER A 30 -18.58 -26.58 -3.20
CA SER A 30 -18.97 -25.56 -4.18
C SER A 30 -17.77 -24.83 -4.78
N GLU A 31 -16.74 -24.54 -3.98
CA GLU A 31 -15.50 -23.87 -4.44
C GLU A 31 -14.67 -24.82 -5.30
N VAL A 32 -14.53 -26.08 -4.88
CA VAL A 32 -13.86 -27.12 -5.68
C VAL A 32 -14.53 -27.26 -7.05
N THR A 33 -15.86 -27.41 -7.06
CA THR A 33 -16.63 -27.55 -8.31
C THR A 33 -16.50 -26.32 -9.20
N SER A 34 -16.53 -25.11 -8.62
CA SER A 34 -16.37 -23.85 -9.34
C SER A 34 -14.98 -23.74 -9.99
N LEU A 35 -13.91 -24.05 -9.25
CA LEU A 35 -12.54 -24.01 -9.76
C LEU A 35 -12.27 -25.10 -10.79
N THR A 36 -12.75 -26.33 -10.58
CA THR A 36 -12.63 -27.41 -11.56
C THR A 36 -13.31 -27.01 -12.87
N SER A 37 -14.53 -26.47 -12.81
CA SER A 37 -15.27 -25.99 -13.98
C SER A 37 -14.53 -24.86 -14.69
N LEU A 38 -14.02 -23.89 -13.94
CA LEU A 38 -13.23 -22.77 -14.44
C LEU A 38 -11.99 -23.26 -15.20
N PHE A 39 -11.13 -24.07 -14.57
CA PHE A 39 -9.89 -24.51 -15.21
C PHE A 39 -10.15 -25.46 -16.37
N THR A 40 -11.17 -26.31 -16.29
CA THR A 40 -11.59 -27.12 -17.43
C THR A 40 -12.02 -26.24 -18.60
N SER A 41 -12.76 -25.16 -18.34
CA SER A 41 -13.14 -24.21 -19.40
C SER A 41 -11.93 -23.49 -20.01
N MET A 42 -10.91 -23.17 -19.20
CA MET A 42 -9.65 -22.56 -19.65
C MET A 42 -8.77 -23.50 -20.49
N LEU A 43 -8.90 -24.82 -20.30
CA LEU A 43 -8.21 -25.83 -21.12
C LEU A 43 -8.85 -26.05 -22.49
N ILE A 44 -10.16 -25.79 -22.61
CA ILE A 44 -10.92 -26.01 -23.86
C ILE A 44 -10.90 -24.74 -24.72
N ALA A 45 -10.83 -23.57 -24.10
CA ALA A 45 -10.79 -22.28 -24.79
C ALA A 45 -9.34 -21.88 -25.12
N PRO A 46 -9.12 -21.09 -26.19
CA PRO A 46 -7.81 -20.49 -26.44
C PRO A 46 -7.42 -19.56 -25.27
N PRO A 47 -6.11 -19.37 -25.01
CA PRO A 47 -5.61 -18.45 -24.01
C PRO A 47 -6.21 -17.05 -24.18
N PRO A 48 -6.53 -16.36 -23.06
CA PRO A 48 -6.89 -14.95 -23.13
C PRO A 48 -5.78 -14.12 -23.79
N SER A 49 -6.15 -12.97 -24.35
CA SER A 49 -5.14 -12.07 -24.93
C SER A 49 -4.11 -11.63 -23.89
N LEU A 50 -2.89 -11.29 -24.32
CA LEU A 50 -1.85 -10.78 -23.39
C LEU A 50 -2.32 -9.56 -22.60
N ALA A 51 -3.15 -8.70 -23.19
CA ALA A 51 -3.75 -7.57 -22.51
C ALA A 51 -4.69 -8.04 -21.39
N ASP A 52 -5.57 -9.00 -21.67
CA ASP A 52 -6.47 -9.58 -20.66
C ASP A 52 -5.69 -10.29 -19.54
N LEU A 53 -4.61 -11.00 -19.87
CA LEU A 53 -3.76 -11.66 -18.88
C LEU A 53 -3.05 -10.64 -17.98
N ARG A 54 -2.52 -9.54 -18.55
CA ARG A 54 -1.85 -8.47 -17.78
C ARG A 54 -2.82 -7.68 -16.89
N SER A 55 -4.02 -7.40 -17.38
CA SER A 55 -5.02 -6.64 -16.63
C SER A 55 -5.70 -7.49 -15.56
N SER A 56 -6.00 -8.77 -15.85
CA SER A 56 -6.65 -9.67 -14.90
C SER A 56 -5.69 -10.29 -13.90
N ARG A 57 -4.45 -10.53 -14.30
CA ARG A 57 -3.41 -11.22 -13.51
C ARG A 57 -3.77 -12.66 -13.15
N ILE A 58 -4.67 -13.29 -13.92
CA ILE A 58 -5.08 -14.68 -13.67
C ILE A 58 -3.91 -15.66 -13.79
N HIS A 59 -2.98 -15.41 -14.72
CA HIS A 59 -1.76 -16.20 -14.87
C HIS A 59 -0.88 -16.14 -13.61
N LEU A 60 -0.87 -15.02 -12.87
CA LEU A 60 -0.16 -14.93 -11.58
C LEU A 60 -0.87 -15.72 -10.49
N ALA A 61 -2.21 -15.74 -10.46
CA ALA A 61 -2.95 -16.58 -9.52
C ALA A 61 -2.64 -18.07 -9.74
N ILE A 62 -2.64 -18.51 -11.01
CA ILE A 62 -2.28 -19.90 -11.38
C ILE A 62 -0.85 -20.22 -10.93
N LEU A 63 0.12 -19.34 -11.23
CA LEU A 63 1.51 -19.54 -10.81
C LEU A 63 1.69 -19.54 -9.28
N ASP A 64 0.96 -18.70 -8.56
CA ASP A 64 0.97 -18.67 -7.09
C ASP A 64 0.41 -19.99 -6.52
N MET A 65 -0.67 -20.51 -7.09
CA MET A 65 -1.25 -21.81 -6.70
C MET A 65 -0.23 -22.95 -6.90
N ILE A 66 0.38 -23.02 -8.08
CA ILE A 66 1.39 -24.03 -8.42
C ILE A 66 2.61 -23.91 -7.50
N GLY A 67 3.05 -22.69 -7.23
CA GLY A 67 4.20 -22.41 -6.36
C GLY A 67 4.00 -22.84 -4.90
N VAL A 68 2.75 -23.06 -4.46
CA VAL A 68 2.40 -23.48 -3.10
C VAL A 68 1.57 -24.77 -3.13
N ALA A 69 1.99 -25.73 -3.95
CA ALA A 69 1.35 -27.02 -4.21
C ALA A 69 0.80 -27.76 -2.99
N THR A 70 1.50 -27.71 -1.84
CA THR A 70 1.12 -28.46 -0.63
C THR A 70 -0.14 -27.96 0.07
N ARG A 71 -0.66 -26.78 -0.33
CA ARG A 71 -1.82 -26.16 0.30
C ARG A 71 -3.12 -26.43 -0.46
N TRP A 72 -3.06 -26.61 -1.78
CA TRP A 72 -4.26 -26.72 -2.63
C TRP A 72 -4.73 -28.17 -2.78
N PRO A 73 -6.03 -28.42 -3.04
CA PRO A 73 -6.49 -29.75 -3.43
C PRO A 73 -5.75 -30.25 -4.67
N GLU A 74 -5.28 -31.50 -4.63
CA GLU A 74 -4.46 -32.11 -5.69
C GLU A 74 -5.14 -32.04 -7.07
N GLU A 75 -6.46 -32.29 -7.13
CA GLU A 75 -7.22 -32.19 -8.38
C GLU A 75 -7.16 -30.80 -9.01
N ILE A 76 -7.28 -29.75 -8.20
CA ILE A 76 -7.24 -28.36 -8.64
C ILE A 76 -5.84 -27.98 -9.09
N LEU A 77 -4.82 -28.43 -8.36
CA LEU A 77 -3.42 -28.19 -8.70
C LEU A 77 -3.06 -28.83 -10.06
N ASN A 78 -3.44 -30.08 -10.27
CA ASN A 78 -3.21 -30.79 -11.53
C ASN A 78 -3.88 -30.09 -12.72
N LEU A 79 -5.04 -29.47 -12.52
CA LEU A 79 -5.70 -28.67 -13.56
C LEU A 79 -4.98 -27.34 -13.80
N ALA A 80 -4.56 -26.64 -12.74
CA ALA A 80 -3.82 -25.40 -12.84
C ALA A 80 -2.49 -25.57 -13.57
N GLU A 81 -1.75 -26.66 -13.28
CA GLU A 81 -0.51 -27.03 -13.97
C GLU A 81 -0.75 -27.26 -15.46
N LYS A 82 -1.78 -28.04 -15.83
CA LYS A 82 -2.14 -28.25 -17.24
C LYS A 82 -2.53 -26.96 -17.95
N VAL A 83 -3.26 -26.06 -17.29
CA VAL A 83 -3.60 -24.75 -17.86
C VAL A 83 -2.34 -23.95 -18.11
N ALA A 84 -1.41 -23.93 -17.15
CA ALA A 84 -0.14 -23.23 -17.30
C ALA A 84 0.66 -23.79 -18.47
N GLU A 85 0.87 -25.10 -18.55
CA GLU A 85 1.61 -25.75 -19.64
C GLU A 85 0.98 -25.49 -21.01
N THR A 86 -0.35 -25.58 -21.11
CA THR A 86 -1.09 -25.34 -22.36
C THR A 86 -0.93 -23.89 -22.80
N TRP A 87 -1.09 -22.93 -21.89
CA TRP A 87 -0.93 -21.52 -22.22
C TRP A 87 0.51 -21.16 -22.56
N GLU A 88 1.51 -21.70 -21.87
CA GLU A 88 2.92 -21.45 -22.21
C GLU A 88 3.28 -21.99 -23.60
N PHE A 89 2.74 -23.17 -23.95
CA PHE A 89 2.89 -23.75 -25.27
C PHE A 89 2.24 -22.88 -26.36
N GLU A 90 0.97 -22.50 -26.18
CA GLU A 90 0.23 -21.73 -27.19
C GLU A 90 0.71 -20.28 -27.34
N LEU A 91 1.22 -19.68 -26.25
CA LEU A 91 1.76 -18.31 -26.28
C LEU A 91 3.25 -18.27 -26.66
N GLU A 92 3.92 -19.42 -26.76
CA GLU A 92 5.37 -19.56 -26.99
C GLU A 92 6.20 -18.72 -25.99
N MET A 93 5.72 -18.58 -24.75
CA MET A 93 6.39 -17.81 -23.69
C MET A 93 6.01 -18.32 -22.30
N GLY A 94 6.93 -18.20 -21.34
CA GLY A 94 6.62 -18.53 -19.95
C GLY A 94 5.61 -17.56 -19.35
N LEU A 95 4.66 -18.04 -18.54
CA LEU A 95 3.63 -17.19 -17.92
C LEU A 95 4.24 -16.11 -17.03
N LYS A 96 5.42 -16.38 -16.43
CA LYS A 96 6.16 -15.41 -15.62
C LYS A 96 6.68 -14.21 -16.42
N GLU A 97 6.84 -14.34 -17.73
CA GLU A 97 7.38 -13.32 -18.62
C GLU A 97 6.32 -12.32 -19.09
N ILE A 98 5.03 -12.68 -18.98
CA ILE A 98 3.89 -11.85 -19.42
C ILE A 98 3.86 -10.50 -18.69
N GLY A 99 4.18 -10.51 -17.39
CA GLY A 99 4.09 -9.33 -16.52
C GLY A 99 2.64 -8.91 -16.23
N TRP A 100 2.45 -7.70 -15.73
CA TRP A 100 1.11 -7.19 -15.41
C TRP A 100 1.02 -5.67 -15.56
N ASP A 101 -0.21 -5.19 -15.76
CA ASP A 101 -0.50 -3.76 -15.83
C ASP A 101 -0.72 -3.22 -14.41
N ALA A 102 0.16 -2.30 -14.00
CA ALA A 102 0.13 -1.67 -12.69
C ALA A 102 -0.43 -0.24 -12.79
N HIS A 103 -1.74 -0.10 -13.03
CA HIS A 103 -2.38 1.20 -13.21
C HIS A 103 -2.19 2.17 -12.04
N ARG A 104 -2.04 1.65 -10.81
CA ARG A 104 -1.70 2.46 -9.62
C ARG A 104 -0.35 3.17 -9.74
N LEU A 105 0.50 2.76 -10.67
CA LEU A 105 1.82 3.34 -10.95
C LEU A 105 1.86 4.16 -12.23
N ASP A 106 0.74 4.35 -12.94
CA ASP A 106 0.76 5.13 -14.19
C ASP A 106 1.30 6.55 -13.96
N ASP A 107 0.89 7.18 -12.86
CA ASP A 107 1.35 8.50 -12.42
C ASP A 107 2.80 8.54 -11.91
N TRP A 108 3.38 7.35 -11.65
CA TRP A 108 4.75 7.20 -11.21
C TRP A 108 5.72 7.00 -12.38
N LYS A 109 5.23 6.67 -13.57
CA LYS A 109 6.07 6.49 -14.77
C LYS A 109 6.86 7.77 -15.05
N GLY A 110 8.18 7.67 -15.10
CA GLY A 110 9.11 8.80 -15.25
C GLY A 110 9.42 9.56 -13.94
N CYS A 111 8.89 9.14 -12.79
CA CYS A 111 9.21 9.68 -11.47
C CYS A 111 10.26 8.84 -10.71
N GLU A 112 10.76 7.77 -11.33
CA GLU A 112 11.55 6.73 -10.70
C GLU A 112 12.93 7.20 -10.25
N SER A 113 13.45 8.28 -10.80
CA SER A 113 14.72 8.91 -10.37
C SER A 113 14.47 10.11 -9.46
N LEU A 114 13.33 10.78 -9.60
CA LEU A 114 13.01 12.06 -8.98
C LEU A 114 12.97 12.01 -7.44
N GLY A 115 13.30 13.14 -6.83
CA GLY A 115 13.08 13.42 -5.42
C GLY A 115 11.63 13.79 -5.12
N ARG A 116 11.24 13.71 -3.84
CA ARG A 116 9.86 13.99 -3.38
C ARG A 116 9.30 15.33 -3.91
N ARG A 117 10.09 16.40 -3.82
CA ARG A 117 9.66 17.74 -4.23
C ARG A 117 9.38 17.81 -5.73
N GLU A 118 10.20 17.15 -6.54
CA GLU A 118 10.07 17.13 -8.00
C GLU A 118 8.84 16.33 -8.44
N VAL A 119 8.58 15.19 -7.79
CA VAL A 119 7.35 14.42 -8.00
C VAL A 119 6.11 15.27 -7.71
N LEU A 120 6.10 15.99 -6.58
CA LEU A 120 4.98 16.85 -6.22
C LEU A 120 4.78 18.00 -7.23
N VAL A 121 5.86 18.64 -7.67
CA VAL A 121 5.80 19.69 -8.70
C VAL A 121 5.25 19.13 -10.02
N ARG A 122 5.64 17.91 -10.38
CA ARG A 122 5.13 17.25 -11.59
C ARG A 122 3.63 16.97 -11.47
N TRP A 123 3.19 16.35 -10.39
CA TRP A 123 1.76 16.05 -10.18
C TRP A 123 0.91 17.32 -10.08
N LEU A 124 1.43 18.41 -9.51
CA LEU A 124 0.72 19.69 -9.46
C LEU A 124 0.48 20.32 -10.85
N LYS A 125 1.24 19.91 -11.88
CA LYS A 125 1.03 20.36 -13.27
C LYS A 125 -0.01 19.51 -14.01
N GLU A 126 -0.44 18.39 -13.45
CA GLU A 126 -1.44 17.54 -14.09
C GLU A 126 -2.82 18.20 -14.05
N PRO A 127 -3.60 18.16 -15.15
CA PRO A 127 -4.97 18.63 -15.13
C PRO A 127 -5.79 17.79 -14.13
N ASN A 128 -6.66 18.45 -13.35
CA ASN A 128 -7.55 17.82 -12.35
C ASN A 128 -6.85 17.18 -11.13
N VAL A 129 -5.65 17.62 -10.76
CA VAL A 129 -4.98 17.07 -9.57
C VAL A 129 -5.79 17.30 -8.29
N LEU A 130 -6.01 16.23 -7.51
CA LEU A 130 -6.69 16.28 -6.21
C LEU A 130 -5.80 16.75 -5.06
N LEU A 131 -4.58 17.22 -5.37
CA LEU A 131 -3.57 17.79 -4.46
C LEU A 131 -3.98 19.17 -3.90
N SER A 132 -5.28 19.42 -3.70
CA SER A 132 -5.78 20.61 -3.03
C SER A 132 -5.75 20.38 -1.51
N PRO A 133 -4.95 21.16 -0.75
CA PRO A 133 -4.97 21.09 0.71
C PRO A 133 -6.36 21.34 1.30
N ALA A 134 -7.23 22.06 0.57
CA ALA A 134 -8.58 22.36 1.04
C ALA A 134 -9.45 21.11 1.24
N ARG A 135 -9.32 20.08 0.38
CA ARG A 135 -10.05 18.82 0.56
C ARG A 135 -9.52 18.06 1.77
N ALA A 136 -8.21 17.89 1.81
CA ALA A 136 -7.52 17.09 2.84
C ALA A 136 -7.62 17.69 4.25
N ARG A 137 -7.83 19.00 4.39
CA ARG A 137 -8.01 19.66 5.70
C ARG A 137 -9.40 19.53 6.31
N ARG A 138 -10.40 19.06 5.55
CA ARG A 138 -11.73 18.82 6.10
C ARG A 138 -11.68 17.65 7.08
N THR A 139 -12.50 17.70 8.12
CA THR A 139 -12.70 16.58 9.06
C THR A 139 -13.60 15.50 8.44
N GLY A 140 -13.62 14.29 9.00
CA GLY A 140 -14.48 13.18 8.52
C GLY A 140 -13.83 12.31 7.43
N ASP A 141 -14.63 11.52 6.71
CA ASP A 141 -14.15 10.44 5.81
C ASP A 141 -13.67 10.92 4.43
N LEU A 142 -14.14 12.08 3.96
CA LEU A 142 -13.82 12.67 2.64
C LEU A 142 -14.13 11.78 1.42
N GLY A 143 -15.01 10.79 1.59
CA GLY A 143 -15.37 9.78 0.59
C GLY A 143 -14.40 8.62 0.48
N PHE A 144 -13.39 8.52 1.36
CA PHE A 144 -12.49 7.37 1.42
C PHE A 144 -13.13 6.24 2.21
N ARG A 145 -12.80 5.00 1.86
CA ARG A 145 -13.28 3.81 2.56
C ARG A 145 -12.18 3.27 3.46
N PRO A 146 -12.49 2.87 4.70
CA PRO A 146 -11.53 2.11 5.50
C PRO A 146 -11.02 0.89 4.72
N GLY A 147 -9.71 0.69 4.74
CA GLY A 147 -9.00 -0.26 3.89
C GLY A 147 -8.37 0.39 2.65
N ASP A 148 -8.80 1.58 2.21
CA ASP A 148 -8.15 2.28 1.10
C ASP A 148 -6.62 2.33 1.32
N TRP A 149 -5.88 1.95 0.28
CA TRP A 149 -4.46 1.66 0.39
C TRP A 149 -3.68 2.40 -0.68
N TRP A 150 -2.49 2.86 -0.31
CA TRP A 150 -1.56 3.56 -1.17
C TRP A 150 -0.15 2.99 -1.06
N ILE A 151 0.58 3.00 -2.17
CA ILE A 151 1.97 2.52 -2.27
C ILE A 151 2.90 3.19 -1.25
N ASN A 152 2.67 4.47 -0.95
CA ASN A 152 3.35 5.21 0.10
C ASN A 152 2.58 6.50 0.44
N ALA A 153 3.08 7.28 1.41
CA ALA A 153 2.46 8.52 1.85
C ALA A 153 2.31 9.59 0.75
N LEU A 154 3.16 9.60 -0.29
CA LEU A 154 3.01 10.55 -1.41
C LEU A 154 1.77 10.24 -2.24
N PHE A 155 1.46 8.97 -2.45
CA PHE A 155 0.22 8.58 -3.14
C PHE A 155 -1.02 8.91 -2.30
N ALA A 156 -0.95 8.75 -0.98
CA ALA A 156 -2.03 9.18 -0.08
C ALA A 156 -2.23 10.72 -0.15
N LEU A 157 -1.13 11.49 -0.17
CA LEU A 157 -1.17 12.94 -0.39
C LEU A 157 -1.75 13.30 -1.76
N LYS A 158 -1.37 12.59 -2.83
CA LYS A 158 -1.92 12.79 -4.18
C LYS A 158 -3.44 12.56 -4.20
N ALA A 159 -3.90 11.52 -3.51
CA ALA A 159 -5.32 11.21 -3.40
C ALA A 159 -6.10 12.27 -2.59
N GLY A 160 -5.42 13.03 -1.73
CA GLY A 160 -6.01 14.12 -0.95
C GLY A 160 -6.65 13.68 0.37
N ILE A 161 -6.24 12.52 0.93
CA ILE A 161 -6.66 12.10 2.28
C ILE A 161 -5.89 12.83 3.39
N ILE A 162 -4.65 13.23 3.08
CA ILE A 162 -3.73 14.01 3.92
C ILE A 162 -3.13 15.15 3.07
N ASP A 163 -2.73 16.27 3.70
CA ASP A 163 -2.05 17.39 3.02
C ASP A 163 -0.54 17.46 3.31
N SER A 164 -0.03 16.52 4.12
CA SER A 164 1.38 16.32 4.42
C SER A 164 1.75 14.84 4.34
N ALA A 165 2.85 14.54 3.65
CA ALA A 165 3.40 13.19 3.49
C ALA A 165 4.83 13.10 4.03
N ASP A 166 5.07 13.64 5.24
CA ASP A 166 6.36 13.46 5.93
C ASP A 166 6.73 11.97 5.90
N PRO A 167 7.96 11.57 5.47
CA PRO A 167 8.37 10.16 5.48
C PRO A 167 8.36 9.55 6.88
N LYS A 168 8.46 10.40 7.90
CA LYS A 168 8.33 9.99 9.28
C LYS A 168 6.85 9.99 9.70
N GLY A 169 5.86 10.41 8.91
CA GLY A 169 4.48 10.55 9.40
C GLY A 169 4.34 11.61 10.50
N GLY A 170 3.28 11.51 11.30
CA GLY A 170 2.92 12.48 12.34
C GLY A 170 1.46 12.94 12.25
N ILE A 171 1.12 13.92 13.07
CA ILE A 171 -0.22 14.51 13.12
C ILE A 171 -0.37 15.54 12.00
N VAL A 172 -1.44 15.40 11.21
CA VAL A 172 -1.80 16.32 10.15
C VAL A 172 -2.90 17.25 10.66
N ALA A 173 -2.56 18.54 10.77
CA ALA A 173 -3.38 19.54 11.43
C ALA A 173 -3.18 20.94 10.86
N ASP A 174 -4.15 21.81 11.10
CA ASP A 174 -4.07 23.24 10.81
C ASP A 174 -4.48 24.10 12.02
N ALA A 175 -4.86 25.35 11.77
CA ALA A 175 -5.33 26.26 12.82
C ALA A 175 -6.66 25.83 13.46
N LYS A 176 -7.50 25.10 12.72
CA LYS A 176 -8.84 24.66 13.12
C LYS A 176 -8.82 23.32 13.85
N GLY A 177 -7.82 22.47 13.65
CA GLY A 177 -7.74 21.20 14.36
C GLY A 177 -6.87 20.17 13.67
N ALA A 178 -6.76 19.00 14.31
CA ALA A 178 -6.18 17.81 13.69
C ALA A 178 -7.27 17.03 12.94
N TYR A 179 -6.96 16.56 11.74
CA TYR A 179 -7.92 15.85 10.88
C TYR A 179 -7.39 14.52 10.37
N ALA A 180 -6.08 14.27 10.44
CA ALA A 180 -5.52 12.95 10.18
C ALA A 180 -4.26 12.69 11.01
N VAL A 181 -3.90 11.42 11.18
CA VAL A 181 -2.61 10.98 11.73
C VAL A 181 -2.04 9.89 10.82
N LEU A 182 -0.80 10.09 10.36
CA LEU A 182 -0.03 9.08 9.65
C LEU A 182 0.96 8.45 10.60
N MET A 183 0.72 7.21 11.02
CA MET A 183 1.52 6.50 12.02
C MET A 183 2.64 5.71 11.35
N SER A 184 3.87 5.85 11.86
CA SER A 184 5.05 5.08 11.43
C SER A 184 6.07 4.90 12.56
N GLY A 185 7.06 4.01 12.39
CA GLY A 185 8.10 3.80 13.41
C GLY A 185 7.51 3.33 14.75
N GLU A 186 7.76 4.06 15.83
CA GLU A 186 7.29 3.75 17.20
C GLU A 186 6.03 4.53 17.61
N ASP A 187 5.30 5.08 16.64
CA ASP A 187 4.16 5.97 16.91
C ASP A 187 3.00 5.28 17.63
N GLU A 188 2.92 3.95 17.60
CA GLU A 188 1.89 3.15 18.28
C GLU A 188 2.48 2.45 19.50
N ILE A 189 1.89 2.67 20.67
CA ILE A 189 2.14 1.81 21.83
C ILE A 189 1.33 0.55 21.63
N ARG A 190 2.00 -0.61 21.74
CA ARG A 190 1.39 -1.93 21.54
C ARG A 190 0.07 -2.05 22.32
N GLY A 191 -1.04 -2.03 21.58
CA GLY A 191 -2.39 -2.30 22.08
C GLY A 191 -2.81 -3.74 21.80
N GLU A 192 -3.94 -4.13 22.39
CA GLU A 192 -4.55 -5.44 22.19
C GLU A 192 -5.39 -5.51 20.90
N THR A 193 -5.93 -4.37 20.45
CA THR A 193 -6.84 -4.31 19.30
C THR A 193 -6.43 -3.20 18.33
N ALA A 194 -6.81 -3.35 17.05
CA ALA A 194 -6.62 -2.30 16.06
C ALA A 194 -7.58 -1.11 16.23
N GLU A 195 -8.70 -1.32 16.94
CA GLU A 195 -9.81 -0.37 17.11
C GLU A 195 -9.60 0.60 18.28
N GLU A 196 -8.78 0.22 19.25
CA GLU A 196 -8.43 1.05 20.39
C GLU A 196 -6.93 0.94 20.65
N PHE A 197 -6.22 2.05 20.46
CA PHE A 197 -4.76 2.09 20.54
C PHE A 197 -4.28 3.45 21.07
N THR A 198 -3.03 3.48 21.51
CA THR A 198 -2.40 4.72 21.99
C THR A 198 -1.33 5.18 21.01
N TYR A 199 -1.53 6.38 20.47
CA TYR A 199 -0.55 7.08 19.66
C TYR A 199 0.42 7.86 20.56
N ARG A 200 1.72 7.61 20.40
CA ARG A 200 2.77 8.39 21.06
C ARG A 200 3.20 9.53 20.15
N ALA A 201 2.75 10.73 20.47
CA ALA A 201 3.14 11.93 19.73
C ALA A 201 4.62 12.22 19.95
N ARG A 202 5.31 12.56 18.85
CA ARG A 202 6.73 12.82 18.88
C ARG A 202 7.07 14.15 19.51
N GLU A 203 8.31 14.21 20.00
CA GLU A 203 8.93 15.47 20.38
C GLU A 203 8.95 16.42 19.19
N GLY A 204 8.44 17.63 19.40
CA GLY A 204 8.34 18.67 18.36
C GLY A 204 7.10 18.62 17.46
N ASP A 205 6.30 17.54 17.46
CA ASP A 205 5.03 17.52 16.71
C ASP A 205 4.04 18.51 17.37
N LYS A 206 3.78 19.64 16.71
CA LYS A 206 2.87 20.68 17.23
C LYS A 206 1.40 20.27 17.10
N GLY A 207 1.08 19.29 16.25
CA GLY A 207 -0.26 18.77 16.07
C GLY A 207 -0.81 18.11 17.33
N ARG A 208 0.05 17.66 18.26
CA ARG A 208 -0.39 17.07 19.54
C ARG A 208 -1.30 17.99 20.33
N TYR A 209 -1.04 19.30 20.32
CA TYR A 209 -1.88 20.26 21.01
C TYR A 209 -3.27 20.39 20.37
N ARG A 210 -3.40 20.08 19.08
CA ARG A 210 -4.69 20.05 18.39
C ARG A 210 -5.54 18.85 18.76
N LEU A 211 -4.92 17.77 19.25
CA LEU A 211 -5.61 16.59 19.76
C LEU A 211 -5.89 16.67 21.27
N THR A 212 -5.11 17.45 22.03
CA THR A 212 -5.17 17.47 23.50
C THR A 212 -5.78 18.72 24.12
N ALA A 213 -6.12 19.75 23.32
CA ALA A 213 -6.61 21.05 23.82
C ALA A 213 -7.97 21.03 24.54
N ALA A 214 -8.68 19.89 24.60
CA ALA A 214 -10.01 19.76 25.22
C ALA A 214 -11.07 20.73 24.68
N THR A 215 -10.91 21.21 23.45
CA THR A 215 -11.87 22.04 22.71
C THR A 215 -12.80 21.18 21.85
N VAL A 216 -13.92 21.73 21.38
CA VAL A 216 -14.82 21.06 20.41
C VAL A 216 -14.05 20.60 19.17
N ASP A 217 -13.13 21.45 18.69
CA ASP A 217 -12.28 21.15 17.54
C ASP A 217 -11.36 19.95 17.77
N SER A 218 -10.83 19.78 18.99
CA SER A 218 -9.99 18.61 19.34
C SER A 218 -10.78 17.29 19.47
N ARG A 219 -12.12 17.34 19.40
CA ARG A 219 -13.00 16.17 19.47
C ARG A 219 -13.53 15.73 18.10
N GLN A 220 -13.16 16.43 17.03
CA GLN A 220 -13.55 16.06 15.67
C GLN A 220 -12.98 14.68 15.28
N PRO A 221 -13.69 13.90 14.45
CA PRO A 221 -13.18 12.64 13.93
C PRO A 221 -11.86 12.82 13.16
N VAL A 222 -10.90 11.96 13.47
CA VAL A 222 -9.55 11.96 12.92
C VAL A 222 -9.36 10.73 12.04
N ARG A 223 -8.88 10.95 10.80
CA ARG A 223 -8.51 9.85 9.90
C ARG A 223 -7.20 9.21 10.36
N ILE A 224 -7.19 7.90 10.60
CA ILE A 224 -5.98 7.18 10.98
C ILE A 224 -5.41 6.44 9.78
N LEU A 225 -4.12 6.64 9.50
CA LEU A 225 -3.39 5.91 8.49
C LEU A 225 -2.24 5.15 9.14
N ARG A 226 -2.15 3.84 8.94
CA ARG A 226 -1.01 3.02 9.35
C ARG A 226 -0.10 2.77 8.15
N SER A 227 1.20 2.95 8.35
CA SER A 227 2.22 2.64 7.35
C SER A 227 2.91 1.31 7.64
N HIS A 228 3.44 0.66 6.61
CA HIS A 228 4.11 -0.64 6.76
C HIS A 228 5.41 -0.61 7.58
N ASN A 229 6.00 0.56 7.81
CA ASN A 229 7.18 0.71 8.68
C ASN A 229 6.81 1.10 10.12
N LEU A 230 5.52 1.09 10.47
CA LEU A 230 5.05 1.17 11.85
C LEU A 230 5.30 -0.17 12.56
N ARG A 231 5.88 -0.10 13.77
CA ARG A 231 6.08 -1.24 14.66
C ARG A 231 4.79 -1.59 15.40
N SER A 232 3.85 -2.16 14.68
CA SER A 232 2.54 -2.58 15.18
C SER A 232 2.13 -3.89 14.53
N PHE A 233 1.38 -4.73 15.25
CA PHE A 233 0.78 -5.97 14.71
C PHE A 233 -0.28 -5.67 13.65
N PHE A 234 -0.85 -4.46 13.68
CA PHE A 234 -1.93 -4.05 12.80
C PHE A 234 -1.42 -3.25 11.60
N SER A 235 -0.12 -3.03 11.47
CA SER A 235 0.46 -2.37 10.30
C SER A 235 0.20 -3.17 9.02
N PRO A 236 -0.10 -2.51 7.89
CA PRO A 236 -0.17 -3.22 6.62
C PRO A 236 1.21 -3.77 6.27
N VAL A 237 1.28 -4.92 5.59
CA VAL A 237 2.57 -5.54 5.21
C VAL A 237 3.34 -4.72 4.17
N ALA A 238 2.66 -3.82 3.46
CA ALA A 238 3.25 -2.88 2.50
C ALA A 238 2.46 -1.56 2.46
N GLY A 239 3.10 -0.50 1.99
CA GLY A 239 2.45 0.79 1.73
C GLY A 239 1.90 1.52 2.95
N VAL A 240 0.76 2.19 2.76
CA VAL A 240 0.00 2.97 3.75
C VAL A 240 -1.48 2.62 3.59
N ARG A 241 -2.16 2.29 4.69
CA ARG A 241 -3.57 1.92 4.71
C ARG A 241 -4.36 2.89 5.58
N TYR A 242 -5.53 3.31 5.10
CA TYR A 242 -6.50 4.09 5.87
C TYR A 242 -7.33 3.15 6.74
N GLU A 243 -7.38 3.40 8.04
CA GLU A 243 -8.02 2.54 9.03
C GLU A 243 -9.48 2.95 9.33
N GLY A 244 -9.89 4.12 8.86
CA GLY A 244 -11.17 4.75 9.17
C GLY A 244 -11.06 5.93 10.12
N LEU A 245 -12.21 6.38 10.63
CA LEU A 245 -12.29 7.48 11.58
C LEU A 245 -12.20 7.01 13.03
N PHE A 246 -11.44 7.78 13.81
CA PHE A 246 -11.25 7.57 15.23
C PHE A 246 -11.52 8.88 15.98
N ARG A 247 -11.87 8.76 17.27
CA ARG A 247 -11.94 9.89 18.20
C ARG A 247 -10.90 9.74 19.29
N VAL A 248 -10.42 10.88 19.80
CA VAL A 248 -9.57 10.92 20.99
C VAL A 248 -10.44 10.66 22.23
N THR A 249 -10.15 9.59 22.96
CA THR A 249 -10.87 9.23 24.20
C THR A 249 -10.17 9.80 25.44
N SER A 250 -8.84 9.70 25.49
CA SER A 250 -8.01 10.24 26.57
C SER A 250 -6.62 10.60 26.07
N TRP A 251 -5.86 11.32 26.89
CA TRP A 251 -4.44 11.57 26.65
C TRP A 251 -3.72 11.77 27.99
N ALA A 252 -2.42 11.49 28.00
CA ALA A 252 -1.55 11.68 29.15
C ALA A 252 -0.21 12.28 28.74
N VAL A 253 0.37 13.09 29.62
CA VAL A 253 1.75 13.55 29.50
C VAL A 253 2.64 12.56 30.22
N VAL A 254 3.56 11.92 29.49
CA VAL A 254 4.44 10.90 30.02
C VAL A 254 5.88 11.39 29.97
N HIS A 255 6.56 11.29 31.12
CA HIS A 255 7.98 11.60 31.24
C HIS A 255 8.79 10.30 31.14
N THR A 256 9.64 10.17 30.13
CA THR A 256 10.47 8.97 29.96
C THR A 256 11.63 9.02 30.95
N LYS A 257 11.65 8.11 31.93
CA LYS A 257 12.70 8.02 32.96
C LYS A 257 14.09 7.97 32.30
N GLY A 258 14.99 8.86 32.71
CA GLY A 258 16.38 8.95 32.20
C GLY A 258 16.57 9.88 31.01
N THR A 259 15.49 10.36 30.37
CA THR A 259 15.55 11.40 29.33
C THR A 259 14.72 12.59 29.77
N LYS A 260 15.13 13.83 29.46
CA LYS A 260 14.28 15.02 29.72
C LYS A 260 13.10 15.14 28.72
N GLN A 261 12.78 14.06 28.01
CA GLN A 261 11.76 14.05 26.97
C GLN A 261 10.37 13.91 27.58
N THR A 262 9.46 14.75 27.10
CA THR A 262 8.05 14.76 27.46
C THR A 262 7.25 14.28 26.26
N ASN A 263 6.62 13.12 26.40
CA ASN A 263 5.79 12.51 25.37
C ASN A 263 4.31 12.74 25.67
N TYR A 264 3.50 12.80 24.62
CA TYR A 264 2.04 12.83 24.75
C TYR A 264 1.51 11.52 24.22
N ASP A 265 0.96 10.71 25.12
CA ASP A 265 0.32 9.44 24.80
C ASP A 265 -1.18 9.73 24.63
N ILE A 266 -1.70 9.55 23.41
CA ILE A 266 -3.06 9.95 22.99
C ILE A 266 -3.82 8.68 22.62
N THR A 267 -4.89 8.38 23.34
CA THR A 267 -5.69 7.18 23.10
C THR A 267 -6.77 7.47 22.08
N PHE A 268 -6.81 6.64 21.04
CA PHE A 268 -7.80 6.68 19.99
C PHE A 268 -8.75 5.49 20.12
N LYS A 269 -10.03 5.74 19.84
CA LYS A 269 -11.05 4.70 19.68
C LYS A 269 -11.79 4.89 18.37
N ARG A 270 -11.94 3.80 17.62
CA ARG A 270 -12.62 3.78 16.34
C ARG A 270 -14.07 4.19 16.47
N LEU A 271 -14.60 4.87 15.46
CA LEU A 271 -16.02 5.17 15.41
C LEU A 271 -16.85 3.91 15.07
N PRO A 272 -18.03 3.71 15.68
CA PRO A 272 -18.80 2.47 15.56
C PRO A 272 -19.46 2.27 14.19
N ASN A 273 -19.53 3.30 13.36
CA ASN A 273 -20.13 3.28 12.03
C ASN A 273 -19.12 2.99 10.90
N GLU A 274 -17.86 2.73 11.25
CA GLU A 274 -16.82 2.36 10.29
C GLU A 274 -16.97 0.89 9.84
N ALA A 275 -16.45 0.57 8.65
CA ALA A 275 -16.44 -0.81 8.15
C ALA A 275 -15.71 -1.75 9.11
N ALA A 276 -16.13 -3.02 9.17
CA ALA A 276 -15.54 -4.01 10.08
C ALA A 276 -14.01 -4.11 9.93
N MET A 277 -13.31 -4.23 11.06
CA MET A 277 -11.85 -4.10 11.09
C MET A 277 -11.14 -5.26 10.38
N ASP A 278 -11.72 -6.45 10.37
CA ASP A 278 -11.25 -7.61 9.59
C ASP A 278 -11.13 -7.29 8.09
N VAL A 279 -12.14 -6.62 7.52
CA VAL A 279 -12.13 -6.16 6.13
C VAL A 279 -11.00 -5.16 5.89
N VAL A 280 -10.78 -4.23 6.82
CA VAL A 280 -9.67 -3.26 6.73
C VAL A 280 -8.31 -3.97 6.80
N LEU A 281 -8.13 -4.86 7.77
CA LEU A 281 -6.88 -5.57 8.00
C LEU A 281 -6.53 -6.55 6.88
N SER A 282 -7.51 -6.99 6.08
CA SER A 282 -7.29 -7.84 4.90
C SER A 282 -6.43 -7.19 3.81
N ARG A 283 -6.25 -5.87 3.84
CA ARG A 283 -5.47 -5.12 2.85
C ARG A 283 -4.04 -4.85 3.33
N PRO A 284 -3.05 -4.79 2.43
CA PRO A 284 -3.16 -4.77 0.97
C PRO A 284 -3.52 -6.14 0.36
N TRP A 285 -4.26 -6.09 -0.74
CA TRP A 285 -4.55 -7.28 -1.55
C TRP A 285 -3.33 -7.72 -2.37
N ALA A 286 -3.37 -8.94 -2.91
CA ALA A 286 -2.29 -9.53 -3.70
C ALA A 286 -1.90 -8.65 -4.91
N GLU A 287 -2.87 -8.05 -5.59
CA GLU A 287 -2.62 -7.15 -6.72
C GLU A 287 -1.94 -5.84 -6.28
N GLU A 288 -2.28 -5.36 -5.09
CA GLU A 288 -1.65 -4.18 -4.48
C GLU A 288 -0.21 -4.50 -4.04
N MET A 289 0.02 -5.72 -3.57
CA MET A 289 1.36 -6.25 -3.26
C MET A 289 2.23 -6.37 -4.50
N ASP A 290 1.68 -6.83 -5.62
CA ASP A 290 2.41 -6.87 -6.89
C ASP A 290 2.81 -5.46 -7.35
N ASP A 291 1.88 -4.50 -7.30
CA ASP A 291 2.15 -3.10 -7.62
C ASP A 291 3.22 -2.51 -6.69
N TYR A 292 3.16 -2.81 -5.40
CA TYR A 292 4.17 -2.37 -4.43
C TYR A 292 5.56 -2.94 -4.74
N ARG A 293 5.66 -4.24 -5.06
CA ARG A 293 6.92 -4.90 -5.44
C ARG A 293 7.48 -4.28 -6.72
N LEU A 294 6.64 -4.01 -7.71
CA LEU A 294 7.05 -3.33 -8.94
C LEU A 294 7.57 -1.92 -8.66
N TYR A 295 6.86 -1.13 -7.85
CA TYR A 295 7.32 0.20 -7.42
C TYR A 295 8.71 0.15 -6.77
N LYS A 296 8.93 -0.80 -5.85
CA LYS A 296 10.22 -0.99 -5.18
C LYS A 296 11.33 -1.37 -6.16
N ARG A 297 11.02 -2.23 -7.14
CA ARG A 297 11.94 -2.62 -8.21
C ARG A 297 12.32 -1.42 -9.08
N MET A 298 11.34 -0.68 -9.61
CA MET A 298 11.55 0.53 -10.42
C MET A 298 12.44 1.56 -9.70
N ARG A 299 12.17 1.81 -8.42
CA ARG A 299 12.99 2.74 -7.61
C ARG A 299 14.40 2.25 -7.38
N ARG A 300 14.61 0.94 -7.19
CA ARG A 300 15.94 0.36 -7.03
C ARG A 300 16.74 0.46 -8.33
N ASP A 301 16.12 0.15 -9.44
CA ASP A 301 16.78 0.11 -10.74
C ASP A 301 17.14 1.53 -11.21
N ALA A 302 16.26 2.50 -11.02
CA ALA A 302 16.57 3.92 -11.28
C ALA A 302 17.71 4.46 -10.39
N ARG A 303 17.79 4.05 -9.12
CA ARG A 303 18.93 4.41 -8.25
C ARG A 303 20.23 3.79 -8.73
N ARG A 304 20.20 2.54 -9.20
CA ARG A 304 21.37 1.86 -9.77
C ARG A 304 21.84 2.54 -11.05
N GLN A 305 20.92 2.93 -11.93
CA GLN A 305 21.21 3.68 -13.15
C GLN A 305 21.84 5.04 -12.82
N ALA A 306 21.23 5.81 -11.92
CA ALA A 306 21.78 7.10 -11.49
C ALA A 306 23.19 6.98 -10.88
N ALA A 307 23.44 5.94 -10.08
CA ALA A 307 24.77 5.66 -9.52
C ALA A 307 25.78 5.28 -10.61
N ALA A 308 25.38 4.47 -11.59
CA ALA A 308 26.23 4.09 -12.71
C ALA A 308 26.55 5.29 -13.64
N GLU A 309 25.59 6.19 -13.85
CA GLU A 309 25.80 7.44 -14.60
C GLU A 309 26.72 8.40 -13.85
N ALA A 310 26.57 8.53 -12.53
CA ALA A 310 27.46 9.35 -11.71
C ALA A 310 28.91 8.84 -11.75
N ALA A 311 29.11 7.52 -11.72
CA ALA A 311 30.43 6.91 -11.83
C ALA A 311 31.09 7.06 -13.22
N LYS A 312 30.31 7.34 -14.27
CA LYS A 312 30.82 7.58 -15.64
C LYS A 312 31.19 9.04 -15.89
N ARG A 313 30.82 9.98 -15.02
CA ARG A 313 31.20 11.37 -15.17
C ARG A 313 32.65 11.53 -14.68
N PRO A 314 33.59 11.98 -15.53
CA PRO A 314 34.94 12.26 -15.06
C PRO A 314 34.89 13.33 -13.98
N ASP A 315 35.72 13.19 -12.94
CA ASP A 315 35.91 14.22 -11.94
C ASP A 315 36.38 15.49 -12.65
N LEU A 316 35.54 16.52 -12.66
CA LEU A 316 35.96 17.85 -13.08
C LEU A 316 36.93 18.38 -12.01
N VAL A 317 38.21 18.07 -12.18
CA VAL A 317 39.29 18.69 -11.43
C VAL A 317 39.40 20.12 -11.94
N VAL A 318 38.72 21.05 -11.27
CA VAL A 318 38.94 22.47 -11.47
C VAL A 318 40.30 22.79 -10.85
N SER A 319 41.33 22.83 -11.69
CA SER A 319 42.65 23.34 -11.31
C SER A 319 42.54 24.81 -10.91
N SER A 320 43.27 25.20 -9.86
CA SER A 320 43.30 26.57 -9.31
C SER A 320 43.78 27.63 -10.28
N ASP A 321 44.30 27.24 -11.45
CA ASP A 321 44.99 28.14 -12.39
C ASP A 321 44.18 28.41 -13.66
N GLY A 322 42.90 28.01 -13.72
CA GLY A 322 41.96 28.48 -14.74
C GLY A 322 42.07 27.85 -16.13
N THR A 323 42.81 26.75 -16.29
CA THR A 323 42.82 25.96 -17.54
C THR A 323 42.18 24.59 -17.32
N ALA A 324 41.08 24.33 -18.02
CA ALA A 324 40.39 23.03 -18.02
C ALA A 324 41.01 22.11 -19.07
N GLU A 325 41.59 20.99 -18.65
CA GLU A 325 41.89 19.85 -19.54
C GLU A 325 40.90 18.72 -19.29
N ILE A 326 40.46 18.09 -20.38
CA ILE A 326 39.47 17.01 -20.40
C ILE A 326 40.22 15.68 -20.27
N GLY A 327 39.97 14.96 -19.18
CA GLY A 327 40.33 13.55 -19.01
C GLY A 327 39.20 12.63 -19.43
#